data_AF-A0A438HYJ8-F1
#
_entry.id   AF-A0A438HYJ8-F1
#
_cell.length_a   1.000
_cell.length_b   1.000
_cell.length_c   1.000
_cell.angle_alpha   90.00
_cell.angle_beta   90.00
_cell.angle_gamma   90.00
#
_symmetry.space_group_name_H-M   'P 1'
#
loop_
_entity.id
_entity.type
_entity.pdbx_description
1 polymer ?
#
loop_
_entity_poly.entity_id
_entity_poly.type
_entity_poly.pdbx_seq_one_letter_code
_entity_poly.pdbx_strand_id
1 'polypeptide(L)'
;MVASKVVYEGWMVRCGRRKIGRSYIHMRYFVLESRLLAYYKRKPQHNVVPIKTLLIDGNCRVEDRGLKTHHGYALFALGTFGP
;
A
#
# COMPACT_ATOMS: atom_id res chain seq x y z
N MET A 1 23.93 7.03 -6.04
CA MET A 1 22.45 7.05 -5.92
C MET A 1 22.12 7.58 -4.54
N VAL A 2 21.50 8.76 -4.45
CA VAL A 2 21.06 9.29 -3.16
C VAL A 2 19.95 8.38 -2.65
N ALA A 3 20.11 7.81 -1.46
CA ALA A 3 19.02 7.07 -0.83
C ALA A 3 17.83 8.01 -0.68
N SER A 4 16.73 7.67 -1.36
CA SER A 4 15.50 8.44 -1.32
C SER A 4 15.00 8.47 0.12
N LYS A 5 14.86 9.67 0.69
CA LYS A 5 14.42 9.83 2.08
C LYS A 5 12.97 9.38 2.21
N VAL A 6 12.70 8.50 3.18
CA VAL A 6 11.33 8.11 3.52
C VAL A 6 10.53 9.35 3.90
N VAL A 7 9.38 9.53 3.23
CA VAL A 7 8.47 10.65 3.47
C VAL A 7 7.45 10.25 4.54
N TYR A 8 6.86 9.06 4.39
CA TYR A 8 5.92 8.50 5.35
C TYR A 8 6.11 7.00 5.49
N GLU A 9 5.86 6.47 6.68
CA GLU A 9 5.80 5.04 6.93
C GLU A 9 4.75 4.73 8.00
N GLY A 10 4.27 3.48 8.03
CA GLY A 10 3.33 3.06 9.07
C GLY A 10 2.59 1.78 8.72
N TRP A 11 1.61 1.45 9.55
CA TRP A 11 0.73 0.31 9.30
C TRP A 11 -0.50 0.76 8.50
N MET A 12 -0.82 0.01 7.45
CA MET A 12 -2.07 0.17 6.73
C MET A 12 -2.71 -1.17 6.39
N VAL A 13 -4.01 -1.15 6.18
CA VAL A 13 -4.74 -2.31 5.65
C VAL A 13 -4.74 -2.23 4.12
N ARG A 14 -4.18 -3.24 3.47
CA ARG A 14 -4.29 -3.44 2.01
C ARG A 14 -5.42 -4.41 1.71
N CYS A 15 -6.45 -3.94 1.04
CA CYS A 15 -7.53 -4.76 0.52
C CYS A 15 -7.49 -4.87 -1.01
N GLY A 16 -8.10 -5.91 -1.57
CA GLY A 16 -8.22 -6.08 -3.02
C GLY A 16 -8.83 -7.42 -3.40
N ARG A 17 -8.79 -7.74 -4.69
CA ARG A 17 -9.34 -9.00 -5.24
C ARG A 17 -8.21 -9.85 -5.83
N ARG A 18 -8.23 -11.15 -5.57
CA ARG A 18 -7.35 -12.13 -6.22
C ARG A 18 -7.93 -12.56 -7.57
N LYS A 19 -7.13 -13.25 -8.41
CA LYS A 19 -7.55 -13.76 -9.73
C LYS A 19 -8.87 -14.55 -9.68
N ILE A 20 -9.11 -15.35 -8.63
CA ILE A 20 -10.32 -16.16 -8.49
C ILE A 20 -11.46 -15.47 -7.72
N GLY A 21 -11.57 -14.15 -7.84
CA GLY A 21 -12.66 -13.37 -7.25
C GLY A 21 -12.64 -13.24 -5.72
N ARG A 22 -11.81 -14.01 -5.00
CA ARG A 22 -11.68 -13.93 -3.54
C ARG A 22 -11.06 -12.60 -3.12
N SER A 23 -11.74 -11.85 -2.25
CA SER A 23 -11.19 -10.65 -1.65
C SER A 23 -10.09 -10.99 -0.64
N TYR A 24 -9.16 -10.07 -0.42
CA TYR A 24 -8.16 -10.17 0.64
C TYR A 24 -8.16 -8.88 1.46
N ILE A 25 -7.81 -9.02 2.73
CA ILE A 25 -7.55 -7.92 3.67
C ILE A 25 -6.26 -8.25 4.40
N HIS A 26 -5.28 -7.37 4.32
CA HIS A 26 -3.94 -7.65 4.81
C HIS A 26 -3.36 -6.42 5.49
N MET A 27 -3.05 -6.50 6.78
CA MET A 27 -2.24 -5.49 7.44
C MET A 27 -0.80 -5.55 6.90
N ARG A 28 -0.29 -4.43 6.41
CA ARG A 28 1.05 -4.31 5.84
C ARG A 28 1.70 -3.05 6.38
N TYR A 29 2.99 -3.14 6.65
CA TYR A 29 3.79 -1.96 6.91
C TYR A 29 4.12 -1.32 5.57
N PHE A 30 3.79 -0.06 5.38
CA PHE A 30 4.11 0.66 4.16
C PHE A 30 5.28 1.61 4.38
N VAL A 31 6.05 1.81 3.32
CA VAL A 31 7.05 2.88 3.21
C VAL A 31 6.72 3.66 1.95
N LEU A 32 6.52 4.96 2.10
CA LEU A 32 6.24 5.89 1.03
C LEU A 32 7.43 6.83 0.87
N GLU A 33 8.00 6.81 -0.32
CA GLU A 33 9.05 7.67 -0.80
C GLU A 33 8.53 8.53 -1.97
N SER A 34 9.34 9.49 -2.42
CA SER A 34 8.94 10.45 -3.46
C SER A 34 8.44 9.81 -4.76
N ARG A 35 8.92 8.60 -5.11
CA ARG A 35 8.53 7.88 -6.34
C ARG A 35 8.16 6.43 -6.11
N LEU A 36 8.04 5.98 -4.86
CA LEU A 36 7.87 4.56 -4.55
C LEU A 36 6.95 4.36 -3.35
N LEU A 37 5.98 3.47 -3.51
CA LEU A 37 5.22 2.91 -2.39
C LEU A 37 5.56 1.43 -2.26
N ALA A 38 6.15 1.05 -1.13
CA ALA A 38 6.58 -0.30 -0.82
C ALA A 38 5.76 -0.91 0.33
N TYR A 39 5.45 -2.21 0.24
CA TYR A 39 4.70 -2.94 1.26
C TYR A 39 5.50 -4.09 1.84
N TYR A 40 5.51 -4.20 3.16
CA TYR A 40 6.21 -5.23 3.93
C TYR A 40 5.24 -5.99 4.84
N LYS A 41 5.61 -7.24 5.17
CA LYS A 41 4.87 -8.06 6.15
C LYS A 41 5.01 -7.49 7.57
N ARG A 42 6.13 -6.83 7.86
CA ARG A 42 6.51 -6.24 9.15
C ARG A 42 7.31 -4.96 8.89
N LYS A 43 7.52 -4.12 9.91
CA LYS A 43 8.43 -2.97 9.82
C LYS A 43 9.80 -3.47 9.34
N PRO A 44 10.33 -2.97 8.20
CA PRO A 44 11.60 -3.44 7.68
C PRO A 44 12.73 -3.08 8.64
N GLN A 45 13.61 -4.03 8.91
CA GLN A 45 14.89 -3.84 9.58
C GLN A 45 15.96 -4.45 8.67
N HIS A 46 17.10 -3.79 8.51
CA HIS A 46 18.16 -4.24 7.59
C HIS A 46 17.66 -4.39 6.14
N ASN A 47 18.10 -5.43 5.43
CA ASN A 47 17.91 -5.64 3.99
C ASN A 47 16.62 -6.43 3.65
N VAL A 48 15.54 -6.21 4.40
CA VAL A 48 14.27 -6.87 4.09
C VAL A 48 13.73 -6.34 2.75
N VAL A 49 13.38 -7.27 1.86
CA VAL A 49 12.84 -6.95 0.54
C VAL A 49 11.32 -6.72 0.63
N PRO A 50 10.76 -5.69 -0.05
CA PRO A 50 9.33 -5.47 -0.09
C PRO A 50 8.59 -6.61 -0.81
N ILE A 51 7.38 -6.89 -0.36
CA ILE A 51 6.48 -7.90 -0.95
C ILE A 51 5.86 -7.39 -2.24
N LYS A 52 5.62 -6.07 -2.30
CA LYS A 52 5.13 -5.38 -3.47
C LYS A 52 5.65 -3.97 -3.44
N THR A 53 6.08 -3.48 -4.60
CA THR A 53 6.38 -2.09 -4.86
C THR A 53 5.40 -1.55 -5.90
N LEU A 54 5.16 -0.25 -5.85
CA LEU A 54 4.44 0.52 -6.86
C LEU A 54 5.27 1.76 -7.16
N LEU A 55 5.60 1.98 -8.43
CA LEU A 55 6.22 3.22 -8.88
C LEU A 55 5.15 4.31 -8.89
N ILE A 56 5.46 5.47 -8.29
CA ILE A 56 4.60 6.64 -8.32
C ILE A 56 5.06 7.51 -9.48
N ASP A 57 4.22 7.59 -10.52
CA ASP A 57 4.41 8.42 -11.70
C ASP A 57 3.19 9.33 -11.93
N GLY A 58 3.17 10.06 -13.04
CA GLY A 58 2.07 10.97 -13.40
C GLY A 58 0.71 10.29 -13.64
N ASN A 59 0.66 8.96 -13.74
CA ASN A 59 -0.57 8.20 -13.93
C ASN A 59 -1.16 7.71 -12.60
N CYS A 60 -0.40 7.80 -11.51
CA CYS A 60 -0.85 7.37 -10.20
C CYS A 60 -1.93 8.31 -9.64
N ARG A 61 -3.14 7.79 -9.46
CA ARG A 61 -4.26 8.50 -8.84
C ARG A 61 -4.60 7.89 -7.49
N VAL A 62 -4.91 8.74 -6.53
CA VAL A 62 -5.49 8.36 -5.24
C VAL A 62 -6.91 8.87 -5.21
N GLU A 63 -7.86 7.95 -5.04
CA GLU A 63 -9.27 8.27 -4.82
C GLU A 63 -9.60 8.06 -3.36
N ASP A 64 -10.22 9.06 -2.75
CA ASP A 64 -10.95 8.86 -1.52
C ASP A 64 -12.24 8.10 -1.83
N ARG A 65 -12.40 6.92 -1.22
CA ARG A 65 -13.60 6.09 -1.37
C ARG A 65 -14.44 6.05 -0.09
N GLY A 66 -14.11 6.90 0.88
CA GLY A 66 -14.79 7.03 2.15
C GLY A 66 -14.68 5.80 3.06
N LEU A 67 -15.56 5.78 4.06
CA LEU A 67 -15.68 4.66 4.99
C LEU A 67 -16.34 3.46 4.31
N LYS A 68 -15.68 2.30 4.38
CA LYS A 68 -16.19 1.03 3.83
C LYS A 68 -16.16 -0.07 4.86
N THR A 69 -17.15 -0.95 4.80
CA THR A 69 -17.16 -2.18 5.60
C THR A 69 -16.54 -3.32 4.78
N HIS A 70 -15.48 -3.92 5.28
CA HIS A 70 -14.83 -5.07 4.64
C HIS A 70 -14.60 -6.18 5.66
N HIS A 71 -15.26 -7.34 5.47
CA HIS A 71 -15.25 -8.45 6.44
C HIS A 71 -15.61 -8.02 7.88
N GLY A 72 -16.57 -7.11 8.02
CA GLY A 72 -17.02 -6.59 9.32
C GLY A 72 -16.19 -5.47 9.92
N TYR A 73 -15.05 -5.11 9.31
CA TYR A 73 -14.22 -3.98 9.74
C TYR A 73 -14.57 -2.70 8.98
N ALA A 74 -14.75 -1.60 9.69
CA ALA A 74 -14.88 -0.27 9.09
C ALA A 74 -13.49 0.29 8.76
N LEU A 75 -13.25 0.61 7.50
CA LEU A 75 -11.97 1.06 6.97
C LEU A 75 -12.17 2.32 6.14
N PHE A 76 -11.34 3.34 6.34
CA PHE A 76 -11.25 4.45 5.39
C PHE A 76 -10.46 3.98 4.16
N ALA A 77 -11.11 3.95 3.00
CA ALA A 77 -10.58 3.30 1.82
C ALA A 77 -10.00 4.33 0.84
N LEU A 78 -8.69 4.23 0.61
CA LEU A 78 -8.03 4.90 -0.51
C LEU A 78 -7.88 3.92 -1.68
N GLY A 79 -8.35 4.32 -2.85
CA GLY A 79 -8.14 3.59 -4.09
C GLY A 79 -6.91 4.12 -4.82
N THR A 80 -5.95 3.25 -5.14
CA THR A 80 -4.84 3.61 -6.01
C THR A 80 -5.10 3.09 -7.42
N PHE A 81 -5.06 3.97 -8.42
CA PHE A 81 -5.01 3.60 -9.83
C PHE A 81 -3.65 3.95 -10.39
N GLY A 82 -3.02 3.01 -11.08
CA GLY A 82 -1.77 3.16 -11.81
C GLY A 82 -1.68 2.02 -12.83
N PRO A 83 -0.67 2.03 -13.72
CA PRO A 83 -0.46 0.94 -14.67
C PRO A 83 -0.26 -0.44 -13.99
#